data_AF-A0AAV6TSR2-F1
#
_entry.id   AF-A0AAV6TSR2-F1
#
_cell.length_a   1.000
_cell.length_b   1.000
_cell.length_c   1.000
_cell.angle_alpha   90.00
_cell.angle_beta   90.00
_cell.angle_gamma   90.00
#
_symmetry.space_group_name_H-M   'P 1'
#
loop_
_entity.id
_entity.type
_entity.pdbx_description
1 polymer ?
#
loop_
_entity_poly.entity_id
_entity_poly.type
_entity_poly.pdbx_seq_one_letter_code
_entity_poly.pdbx_strand_id
1 'polypeptide(L)'
;MTSIRFALCEKCHLFLTSIRGLRQQENYYQERSQHGTGCYERLEAARANRIKDIETSYPGVYLRYKKTLESLATHRSTDLEVSCGTWICGPPRCGKDYAVRQLGTVYVKPLNKWWDGYDGEENVLISDVEPDHARWLGFF
;
A
#
# COMPACT_ATOMS: atom_id res chain seq x y z
N MET A 1 -3.61 -66.70 27.42
CA MET A 1 -3.14 -65.62 28.31
C MET A 1 -2.98 -64.38 27.44
N THR A 2 -3.70 -63.26 27.56
CA THR A 2 -4.75 -62.84 28.50
C THR A 2 -5.53 -61.74 27.76
N SER A 3 -6.81 -62.00 27.46
CA SER A 3 -7.73 -61.02 26.87
C SER A 3 -8.14 -60.06 27.97
N ILE A 4 -7.71 -58.79 27.89
CA ILE A 4 -8.13 -57.74 28.82
C ILE A 4 -9.48 -57.21 28.32
N ARG A 5 -10.56 -57.76 28.87
CA ARG A 5 -11.90 -57.19 28.78
C ARG A 5 -11.93 -55.89 29.59
N PHE A 6 -11.94 -54.75 28.90
CA PHE A 6 -12.26 -53.48 29.53
C PHE A 6 -13.77 -53.44 29.81
N ALA A 7 -14.13 -53.58 31.08
CA ALA A 7 -15.45 -53.29 31.59
C ALA A 7 -15.71 -51.78 31.42
N LEU A 8 -16.62 -51.43 30.51
CA LEU A 8 -17.13 -50.07 30.38
C LEU A 8 -17.97 -49.75 31.61
N CYS A 9 -17.42 -48.91 32.48
CA CYS A 9 -18.14 -48.25 33.56
C CYS A 9 -18.99 -47.12 32.95
N GLU A 10 -20.30 -47.14 33.20
CA GLU A 10 -21.29 -46.16 32.70
C GLU A 10 -21.01 -44.69 33.12
N LYS A 11 -19.96 -44.43 33.89
CA LYS A 11 -19.52 -43.07 34.26
C LYS A 11 -18.65 -42.37 33.20
N CYS A 12 -18.29 -43.02 32.09
CA CYS A 12 -17.49 -42.38 31.02
C CYS A 12 -18.29 -41.42 30.10
N HIS A 13 -19.61 -41.34 30.24
CA HIS A 13 -20.43 -40.48 29.38
C HIS A 13 -20.24 -38.97 29.63
N LEU A 14 -19.68 -38.60 30.79
CA LEU A 14 -19.40 -37.20 31.15
C LEU A 14 -17.99 -36.72 30.75
N PHE A 15 -17.09 -37.60 30.30
CA PHE A 15 -15.77 -37.20 29.82
C PHE A 15 -15.77 -36.86 28.32
N LEU A 16 -16.69 -37.45 27.56
CA LEU A 16 -16.85 -37.20 26.12
C LEU A 16 -17.55 -35.87 25.79
N THR A 17 -18.26 -35.25 26.74
CA THR A 17 -18.80 -33.90 26.61
C THR A 17 -17.73 -32.81 26.73
N SER A 18 -16.62 -33.07 27.43
CA SER A 18 -15.48 -32.14 27.53
C SER A 18 -14.74 -32.00 26.20
N ILE A 19 -14.55 -33.10 25.47
CA ILE A 19 -13.85 -33.12 24.17
C ILE A 19 -14.72 -32.46 23.06
N ARG A 20 -16.05 -32.54 23.16
CA ARG A 20 -16.97 -31.81 22.27
C ARG A 20 -16.98 -30.30 22.54
N GLY A 21 -16.80 -29.88 23.80
CA GLY A 21 -16.66 -28.48 24.19
C GLY A 21 -15.35 -27.85 23.72
N LEU A 22 -14.23 -28.59 23.83
CA LEU A 22 -12.93 -28.12 23.34
C LEU A 22 -12.88 -27.97 21.81
N ARG A 23 -13.53 -28.88 21.06
CA ARG A 23 -13.64 -28.77 19.59
C ARG A 23 -14.49 -27.58 19.14
N GLN A 24 -15.50 -27.18 19.92
CA GLN A 24 -16.25 -25.94 19.66
C GLN A 24 -15.46 -24.69 20.01
N GLN A 25 -14.62 -24.73 21.06
CA GLN A 25 -13.72 -23.62 21.40
C GLN A 25 -12.61 -23.42 20.36
N GLU A 26 -11.99 -24.49 19.87
CA GLU A 26 -10.99 -24.39 18.77
C GLU A 26 -11.63 -23.85 17.50
N ASN A 27 -12.80 -24.34 17.09
CA ASN A 27 -13.54 -23.79 15.94
C ASN A 27 -13.90 -22.31 16.13
N TYR A 28 -14.29 -21.89 17.34
CA TYR A 28 -14.58 -20.48 17.66
C TYR A 28 -13.35 -19.57 17.55
N TYR A 29 -12.17 -20.04 17.97
CA TYR A 29 -10.91 -19.31 17.80
C TYR A 29 -10.43 -19.30 16.33
N GLN A 30 -10.57 -20.41 15.60
CA GLN A 30 -10.31 -20.49 14.17
C GLN A 30 -11.21 -19.54 13.36
N GLU A 31 -12.52 -19.46 13.66
CA GLU A 31 -13.47 -18.58 12.95
C GLU A 31 -13.24 -17.09 13.26
N ARG A 32 -12.81 -16.75 14.48
CA ARG A 32 -12.38 -15.38 14.81
C ARG A 32 -11.06 -14.99 14.14
N SER A 33 -10.13 -15.93 13.97
CA SER A 33 -8.92 -15.68 13.17
C SER A 33 -9.28 -15.31 11.72
N GLN A 34 -10.32 -15.92 11.15
CA GLN A 34 -10.83 -15.63 9.79
C GLN A 34 -11.70 -14.38 9.68
N HIS A 35 -12.35 -13.91 10.75
CA HIS A 35 -13.04 -12.60 10.74
C HIS A 35 -12.09 -11.41 10.92
N GLY A 36 -10.88 -11.64 11.46
CA GLY A 36 -9.82 -10.64 11.58
C GLY A 36 -8.95 -10.49 10.33
N THR A 37 -8.94 -11.46 9.41
CA THR A 37 -8.07 -11.44 8.21
C THR A 37 -8.42 -10.30 7.26
N GLY A 38 -9.70 -9.95 7.11
CA GLY A 38 -10.11 -8.89 6.18
C GLY A 38 -9.58 -7.50 6.54
N CYS A 39 -9.28 -7.24 7.82
CA CYS A 39 -8.64 -5.99 8.23
C CYS A 39 -7.15 -5.98 7.83
N TYR A 40 -6.46 -7.09 8.09
CA TYR A 40 -5.04 -7.24 7.76
C TYR A 40 -4.81 -7.21 6.25
N GLU A 41 -5.65 -7.89 5.48
CA GLU A 41 -5.60 -7.89 4.01
C GLU A 41 -5.72 -6.48 3.42
N ARG A 42 -6.64 -5.65 3.92
CA ARG A 42 -6.78 -4.25 3.47
C ARG A 42 -5.55 -3.41 3.82
N LEU A 43 -4.97 -3.63 5.00
CA LEU A 43 -3.75 -2.94 5.43
C LEU A 43 -2.57 -3.31 4.52
N GLU A 44 -2.40 -4.59 4.19
CA GLU A 44 -1.36 -5.06 3.27
C GLU A 44 -1.58 -4.54 1.84
N ALA A 45 -2.82 -4.55 1.36
CA ALA A 45 -3.17 -3.97 0.05
C ALA A 45 -2.88 -2.47 -0.01
N ALA A 46 -3.21 -1.72 1.06
CA ALA A 46 -2.95 -0.28 1.15
C ALA A 46 -1.43 0.02 1.19
N ARG A 47 -0.67 -0.72 2.00
CA ARG A 47 0.80 -0.58 2.05
C ARG A 47 1.48 -0.86 0.71
N ALA A 48 0.92 -1.80 -0.06
CA ALA A 48 1.41 -2.16 -1.39
C ALA A 48 0.85 -1.28 -2.53
N ASN A 49 0.22 -0.14 -2.21
CA ASN A 49 -0.42 0.79 -3.15
C ASN A 49 -1.47 0.15 -4.08
N ARG A 50 -2.10 -0.96 -3.68
CA ARG A 50 -3.18 -1.62 -4.43
C ARG A 50 -4.55 -1.11 -3.97
N ILE A 51 -4.76 0.19 -4.11
CA ILE A 51 -5.95 0.87 -3.56
C ILE A 51 -7.22 0.49 -4.33
N LYS A 52 -7.11 0.24 -5.65
CA LYS A 52 -8.24 -0.19 -6.51
C LYS A 52 -8.89 -1.50 -6.04
N ASP A 53 -8.09 -2.40 -5.47
CA ASP A 53 -8.57 -3.67 -4.94
C ASP A 53 -9.47 -3.44 -3.72
N ILE A 54 -9.15 -2.44 -2.90
CA ILE A 54 -9.93 -2.04 -1.71
C ILE A 54 -11.21 -1.33 -2.13
N GLU A 55 -11.14 -0.46 -3.15
CA GLU A 55 -12.33 0.20 -3.72
C GLU A 55 -13.36 -0.81 -4.23
N THR A 56 -12.88 -1.86 -4.93
CA THR A 56 -13.74 -2.91 -5.49
C THR A 56 -14.31 -3.83 -4.41
N SER A 57 -13.48 -4.26 -3.47
CA SER A 57 -13.85 -5.27 -2.47
C SER A 57 -14.61 -4.67 -1.29
N TYR A 58 -14.27 -3.45 -0.89
CA TYR A 58 -14.78 -2.80 0.33
C TYR A 58 -15.06 -1.30 0.11
N PRO A 59 -16.00 -0.94 -0.79
CA PRO A 59 -16.25 0.46 -1.17
C PRO A 59 -16.62 1.36 0.02
N GLY A 60 -17.31 0.82 1.04
CA GLY A 60 -17.66 1.58 2.25
C GLY A 60 -16.45 1.95 3.14
N VAL A 61 -15.41 1.12 3.17
CA VAL A 61 -14.15 1.41 3.88
C VAL A 61 -13.35 2.43 3.09
N TYR A 62 -13.25 2.23 1.77
CA TYR A 62 -12.57 3.16 0.88
C TYR A 62 -13.17 4.57 0.95
N LEU A 63 -14.50 4.71 0.85
CA LEU A 63 -15.16 6.02 0.91
C LEU A 63 -14.88 6.77 2.23
N ARG A 64 -14.86 6.05 3.36
CA ARG A 64 -14.65 6.66 4.70
C ARG A 64 -13.18 6.98 4.98
N TYR A 65 -12.26 6.14 4.51
CA TYR A 65 -10.86 6.17 4.93
C TYR A 65 -9.87 6.31 3.78
N LYS A 66 -10.30 6.79 2.60
CA LYS A 66 -9.47 6.97 1.39
C LYS A 66 -8.11 7.59 1.70
N LYS A 67 -8.10 8.78 2.31
CA LYS A 67 -6.87 9.51 2.62
C LYS A 67 -5.93 8.74 3.55
N THR A 68 -6.49 8.04 4.54
CA THR A 68 -5.69 7.22 5.46
C THR A 68 -5.06 6.04 4.74
N LEU A 69 -5.84 5.36 3.88
CA LEU A 69 -5.34 4.24 3.07
C LEU A 69 -4.25 4.69 2.09
N GLU A 70 -4.44 5.82 1.41
CA GLU A 70 -3.44 6.43 0.53
C GLU A 70 -2.17 6.80 1.30
N SER A 71 -2.30 7.36 2.51
CA SER A 71 -1.14 7.73 3.33
C SER A 71 -0.30 6.54 3.83
N LEU A 72 -0.86 5.32 3.82
CA LEU A 72 -0.14 4.10 4.22
C LEU A 72 0.79 3.59 3.11
N ALA A 73 0.52 3.94 1.85
CA ALA A 73 1.45 3.72 0.76
C ALA A 73 2.68 4.62 1.03
N THR A 74 3.70 4.03 1.66
CA THR A 74 4.90 4.77 2.02
C THR A 74 5.67 5.08 0.74
N HIS A 75 5.58 6.32 0.23
CA HIS A 75 6.59 6.84 -0.68
C HIS A 75 7.89 6.98 0.10
N ARG A 76 8.71 5.92 0.07
CA ARG A 76 10.04 5.90 0.67
C ARG A 76 10.96 6.73 -0.23
N SER A 77 10.87 8.06 -0.14
CA SER A 77 11.89 8.92 -0.71
C SER A 77 13.19 8.66 0.05
N THR A 78 14.23 8.29 -0.68
CA THR A 78 15.58 8.26 -0.15
C THR A 78 16.18 9.64 -0.35
N ASP A 79 16.85 10.16 0.68
CA ASP A 79 17.57 11.41 0.55
C ASP A 79 18.74 11.20 -0.41
N LEU A 80 18.87 12.09 -1.39
CA LEU A 80 19.96 12.06 -2.35
C LEU A 80 21.16 12.82 -1.77
N GLU A 81 22.35 12.22 -1.86
CA GLU A 81 23.59 12.85 -1.37
C GLU A 81 24.02 14.05 -2.22
N VAL A 82 23.61 14.08 -3.49
CA VAL A 82 23.93 15.14 -4.46
C VAL A 82 22.68 15.58 -5.21
N SER A 83 22.68 16.84 -5.67
CA SER A 83 21.60 17.36 -6.51
C SER A 83 21.49 16.54 -7.80
N CYS A 84 20.34 15.89 -8.00
CA CYS A 84 20.04 15.19 -9.24
C CYS A 84 19.27 16.11 -10.21
N GLY A 85 19.58 16.02 -11.51
CA GLY A 85 18.85 16.74 -12.55
C GLY A 85 19.75 17.13 -13.72
N THR A 86 19.17 17.25 -14.91
CA THR A 86 19.86 17.74 -16.11
C THR A 86 19.12 18.96 -16.64
N TRP A 87 19.85 20.04 -16.87
CA TRP A 87 19.32 21.26 -17.47
C TRP A 87 19.34 21.16 -18.99
N ILE A 88 18.16 21.24 -19.61
CA ILE A 88 18.02 21.26 -21.06
C ILE A 88 17.66 22.68 -21.48
N CYS A 89 18.66 23.44 -21.93
CA CYS A 89 18.50 24.85 -22.31
C CYS A 89 18.51 25.02 -23.84
N GLY A 90 17.82 26.04 -24.36
CA GLY A 90 17.91 26.44 -25.77
C GLY A 90 16.78 27.39 -26.18
N PRO A 91 16.71 27.81 -27.46
CA PRO A 91 15.65 28.70 -27.92
C PRO A 91 14.25 28.04 -27.87
N PRO A 92 13.17 28.84 -27.86
CA PRO A 92 11.81 28.31 -27.90
C PRO A 92 11.59 27.48 -29.17
N ARG A 93 10.64 26.53 -29.13
CA ARG A 93 10.28 25.62 -30.24
C ARG A 93 11.35 24.61 -30.68
N CYS A 94 12.40 24.36 -29.87
CA CYS A 94 13.34 23.25 -30.13
C CYS A 94 12.84 21.86 -29.70
N GLY A 95 11.63 21.74 -29.16
CA GLY A 95 11.07 20.45 -28.75
C GLY A 95 11.71 19.85 -27.49
N LYS A 96 12.24 20.67 -26.57
CA LYS A 96 12.83 20.23 -25.30
C LYS A 96 11.89 19.34 -24.50
N ASP A 97 10.71 19.86 -24.18
CA ASP A 97 9.69 19.15 -23.41
C ASP A 97 9.19 17.90 -24.14
N TYR A 98 9.11 17.98 -25.47
CA TYR A 98 8.71 16.85 -26.30
C TYR A 98 9.73 15.72 -26.21
N ALA A 99 11.03 16.02 -26.28
CA ALA A 99 12.10 15.04 -26.17
C ALA A 99 12.08 14.35 -24.79
N VAL A 100 11.89 15.10 -23.70
CA VAL A 100 11.79 14.50 -22.35
C VAL A 100 10.58 13.58 -22.24
N ARG A 101 9.43 13.96 -22.82
CA ARG A 101 8.22 13.12 -22.84
C ARG A 101 8.40 11.80 -23.61
N GLN A 102 9.40 11.68 -24.48
CA GLN A 102 9.72 10.43 -25.16
C GLN A 102 10.51 9.44 -24.29
N LEU A 103 11.02 9.86 -23.12
CA LEU A 103 11.81 9.00 -22.23
C LEU A 103 10.98 7.97 -21.45
N GLY A 104 9.64 8.00 -21.56
CA GLY A 104 8.74 7.02 -20.94
C GLY A 104 7.79 7.64 -19.93
N THR A 105 7.75 7.09 -18.72
CA THR A 105 6.92 7.59 -17.61
C THR A 105 7.51 8.91 -17.10
N VAL A 106 6.81 10.01 -17.40
CA VAL A 106 7.26 11.37 -17.07
C VAL A 106 6.18 12.08 -16.29
N TYR A 107 6.50 12.46 -15.05
CA TYR A 107 5.69 13.38 -14.27
C TYR A 107 6.00 14.82 -14.68
N VAL A 108 5.01 15.53 -15.21
CA VAL A 108 5.16 16.94 -15.58
C VAL A 108 4.80 17.80 -14.38
N LYS A 109 5.82 18.43 -13.80
CA LYS A 109 5.74 19.21 -12.59
C LYS A 109 5.58 20.71 -12.93
N PRO A 110 4.41 21.33 -12.66
CA PRO A 110 4.25 22.77 -12.79
C PRO A 110 5.05 23.49 -11.70
N LEU A 111 5.66 24.63 -12.04
CA LEU A 111 6.43 25.45 -11.09
C LEU A 111 5.64 25.91 -9.87
N ASN A 112 4.34 26.19 -10.06
CA ASN A 112 3.47 26.76 -9.04
C ASN A 112 2.69 25.72 -8.23
N LYS A 113 2.95 24.41 -8.40
CA LYS A 113 2.22 23.34 -7.71
C LYS A 113 3.14 22.51 -6.83
N TRP A 114 2.58 21.92 -5.79
CA TRP A 114 3.27 20.91 -5.00
C TRP A 114 3.31 19.57 -5.76
N TRP A 115 3.95 18.54 -5.22
CA TRP A 115 4.14 17.23 -5.87
C TRP A 115 2.84 16.41 -5.86
N ASP A 116 1.74 17.09 -6.19
CA ASP A 116 0.40 16.55 -6.14
C ASP A 116 0.22 15.58 -7.31
N GLY A 117 -0.12 14.34 -6.99
CA GLY A 117 -0.31 13.29 -7.99
C GLY A 117 0.97 12.67 -8.53
N TYR A 118 2.14 12.94 -7.92
CA TYR A 118 3.35 12.17 -8.18
C TYR A 118 3.19 10.77 -7.58
N ASP A 119 3.25 9.74 -8.42
CA ASP A 119 3.05 8.33 -8.04
C ASP A 119 4.35 7.52 -8.19
N GLY A 120 5.50 8.19 -8.16
CA GLY A 120 6.81 7.54 -8.30
C GLY A 120 7.24 7.33 -9.75
N GLU A 121 6.81 8.19 -10.66
CA GLU A 121 7.31 8.21 -12.03
C GLU A 121 8.84 8.34 -12.08
N GLU A 122 9.48 7.60 -12.99
CA GLU A 122 10.94 7.53 -13.07
C GLU A 122 11.57 8.87 -13.49
N ASN A 123 10.89 9.59 -14.38
CA ASN A 123 11.37 10.87 -14.90
C ASN A 123 10.46 12.01 -14.42
N VAL A 124 11.07 13.12 -14.04
CA VAL A 124 10.35 14.36 -13.72
C VAL A 124 10.78 15.46 -14.68
N LEU A 125 9.79 16.12 -15.29
CA LEU A 125 10.00 17.30 -16.13
C LEU A 125 9.49 18.54 -15.40
N ILE A 126 10.39 19.49 -15.12
CA ILE A 126 10.05 20.85 -14.70
C ILE A 126 10.27 21.76 -15.92
N SER A 127 9.18 22.23 -16.53
CA SER A 127 9.21 23.10 -17.72
C SER A 127 9.25 24.57 -17.34
N ASP A 128 9.76 25.45 -18.20
CA ASP A 128 9.73 26.91 -18.02
C ASP A 128 10.42 27.45 -16.76
N VAL A 129 11.60 26.91 -16.43
CA VAL A 129 12.44 27.48 -15.37
C VAL A 129 13.33 28.59 -15.95
N GLU A 130 13.16 29.80 -15.44
CA GLU A 130 13.93 30.99 -15.80
C GLU A 130 14.79 31.46 -14.61
N PRO A 131 15.87 32.23 -14.85
CA PRO A 131 16.70 32.76 -13.77
C PRO A 131 15.95 33.58 -12.72
N ASP A 132 14.86 34.26 -13.08
CA ASP A 132 14.03 35.03 -12.13
C ASP A 132 13.37 34.11 -11.08
N HIS A 133 13.09 32.85 -11.45
CA HIS A 133 12.50 31.88 -10.54
C HIS A 133 13.46 31.46 -9.41
N ALA A 134 14.77 31.72 -9.54
CA ALA A 134 15.74 31.47 -8.46
C ALA A 134 15.42 32.24 -7.17
N ARG A 135 14.67 33.35 -7.26
CA ARG A 135 14.23 34.13 -6.08
C ARG A 135 13.43 33.29 -5.08
N TRP A 136 12.73 32.27 -5.52
CA TRP A 136 11.85 31.44 -4.68
C TRP A 136 12.11 29.92 -4.80
N LEU A 137 12.70 29.45 -5.90
CA LEU A 137 13.15 28.05 -6.04
C LEU A 137 14.46 27.78 -5.28
N GLY A 138 15.26 28.82 -5.02
CA GLY A 138 16.62 28.69 -4.51
C GLY A 138 17.67 28.81 -5.61
N PHE A 139 18.93 28.70 -5.21
CA PHE A 139 20.07 28.84 -6.12
C PHE A 139 20.27 27.57 -6.93
N PHE A 140 20.40 27.70 -8.25
CA PHE A 140 20.66 26.62 -9.19
C PHE A 140 21.55 27.09 -10.35
#